data_AF-A0A6A5HN99-F1
#
_entry.id   AF-A0A6A5HN99-F1
#
_cell.length_a   1.000
_cell.length_b   1.000
_cell.length_c   1.000
_cell.angle_alpha   90.00
_cell.angle_beta   90.00
_cell.angle_gamma   90.00
#
_symmetry.space_group_name_H-M   'P 1'
#
loop_
_entity.id
_entity.type
_entity.pdbx_description
1 polymer ?
#
loop_
_entity_poly.entity_id
_entity_poly.type
_entity_poly.pdbx_seq_one_letter_code
_entity_poly.pdbx_strand_id
1 'polypeptide(L)'
;MSVLITGGVSKISVKLAEKLLKNGRNVVLLHNNSSESIPDALLSNSSFSLINLSSVNEDGVKEVIETKKIQTVFDGSLTTSDVSLEPIQGAKKLILGITSVLDAIRKSKSPPSLVLISGEEVYGSSVNRVETQPLEPITFVGSAQMSVEAMVHSYAVSYRIPIVIGRLPRIIVSSKNELESELKNLKDLEYVNIMETSDAVRGLLSIEKLAQTQKPAEVFNIANSQEFRVANFSESRNSTLSISKILSETAWKPSDWSTLPSESQENSKEIKPVFLLFGGDSELKTQFFELVKLEGFVVKESSIYNFQEASDKSVIEEINTVKPSHLVYFGNETESFEGDCFTLRTNMATNLYFPWLLASLSEKKSLHFTHFGNTAISQETSSLSVKGYTGKMLEYFENTLRLGTKIDKNTLGLIKGRMTGGLLNNNI
;
A
#
# COMPACT_ATOMS: atom_id res chain seq x y z
N MET A 1 10.97 18.28 13.26
CA MET A 1 9.61 18.07 12.70
C MET A 1 9.49 16.62 12.27
N SER A 2 8.42 15.94 12.63
CA SER A 2 8.13 14.55 12.30
C SER A 2 7.16 14.45 11.11
N VAL A 3 7.48 13.55 10.19
CA VAL A 3 6.75 13.32 8.95
C VAL A 3 6.31 11.88 8.87
N LEU A 4 5.07 11.67 8.42
CA LEU A 4 4.58 10.36 8.04
C LEU A 4 4.53 10.29 6.51
N ILE A 5 5.09 9.24 5.93
CA ILE A 5 4.93 8.93 4.52
C ILE A 5 4.06 7.68 4.44
N THR A 6 2.89 7.81 3.79
CA THR A 6 1.94 6.73 3.56
C THR A 6 1.96 6.30 2.10
N GLY A 7 1.34 5.17 1.81
CA GLY A 7 1.21 4.68 0.44
C GLY A 7 2.26 3.66 0.00
N GLY A 8 3.15 3.19 0.88
CA GLY A 8 4.11 2.12 0.58
C GLY A 8 5.48 2.62 0.13
N VAL A 9 6.36 1.68 -0.25
CA VAL A 9 7.72 1.98 -0.68
C VAL A 9 7.74 2.11 -2.21
N SER A 10 8.07 3.31 -2.66
CA SER A 10 8.26 3.65 -4.07
C SER A 10 9.56 4.45 -4.20
N LYS A 11 10.03 4.61 -5.44
CA LYS A 11 11.20 5.45 -5.72
C LYS A 11 11.02 6.87 -5.17
N ILE A 12 9.80 7.40 -5.26
CA ILE A 12 9.44 8.73 -4.75
C ILE A 12 9.43 8.74 -3.22
N SER A 13 8.79 7.76 -2.56
CA SER A 13 8.70 7.75 -1.10
C SER A 13 10.06 7.54 -0.42
N VAL A 14 10.92 6.71 -1.00
CA VAL A 14 12.32 6.53 -0.56
C VAL A 14 13.11 7.83 -0.73
N LYS A 15 13.05 8.46 -1.92
CA LYS A 15 13.79 9.70 -2.18
C LYS A 15 13.30 10.87 -1.33
N LEU A 16 11.99 10.91 -1.07
CA LEU A 16 11.36 11.86 -0.16
C LEU A 16 11.89 11.66 1.27
N ALA A 17 11.94 10.42 1.76
CA ALA A 17 12.48 10.11 3.07
C ALA A 17 13.94 10.56 3.21
N GLU A 18 14.81 10.26 2.24
CA GLU A 18 16.20 10.74 2.22
C GLU A 18 16.29 12.26 2.34
N LYS A 19 15.50 12.99 1.54
CA LYS A 19 15.57 14.45 1.48
C LYS A 19 15.03 15.08 2.77
N LEU A 20 13.98 14.51 3.36
CA LEU A 20 13.44 14.94 4.64
C LEU A 20 14.44 14.70 5.79
N LEU A 21 15.11 13.55 5.83
CA LEU A 21 16.16 13.26 6.81
C LEU A 21 17.34 14.21 6.67
N LYS A 22 17.78 14.50 5.43
CA LYS A 22 18.83 15.52 5.16
C LYS A 22 18.43 16.91 5.63
N ASN A 23 17.14 17.22 5.66
CA ASN A 23 16.60 18.47 6.21
C ASN A 23 16.42 18.43 7.75
N GLY A 24 16.96 17.41 8.45
CA GLY A 24 16.90 17.28 9.90
C GLY A 24 15.53 16.89 10.45
N ARG A 25 14.68 16.24 9.64
CA ARG A 25 13.33 15.82 10.04
C ARG A 25 13.33 14.35 10.48
N ASN A 26 12.45 14.01 11.41
CA ASN A 26 12.15 12.62 11.73
C ASN A 26 11.17 12.08 10.70
N VAL A 27 11.41 10.89 10.17
CA VAL A 27 10.60 10.31 9.09
C VAL A 27 10.08 8.95 9.52
N VAL A 28 8.78 8.76 9.39
CA VAL A 28 8.10 7.49 9.57
C VAL A 28 7.54 7.08 8.21
N LEU A 29 7.98 5.94 7.68
CA LEU A 29 7.47 5.39 6.42
C LEU A 29 6.57 4.17 6.73
N LEU A 30 5.33 4.21 6.25
CA LEU A 30 4.44 3.05 6.32
C LEU A 30 4.62 2.18 5.08
N HIS A 31 4.71 0.87 5.31
CA HIS A 31 4.64 -0.13 4.26
C HIS A 31 3.73 -1.26 4.70
N ASN A 32 3.15 -1.99 3.77
CA ASN A 32 2.46 -3.26 4.05
C ASN A 32 2.93 -4.39 3.12
N ASN A 33 3.89 -4.11 2.24
CA ASN A 33 4.40 -5.04 1.23
C ASN A 33 5.74 -5.67 1.61
N SER A 34 5.84 -6.94 1.21
CA SER A 34 6.96 -7.89 1.27
C SER A 34 8.23 -7.62 0.48
N SER A 35 8.04 -6.99 -0.67
CA SER A 35 8.91 -7.21 -1.84
C SER A 35 9.66 -5.96 -2.27
N GLU A 36 9.47 -4.87 -1.55
CA GLU A 36 10.08 -3.59 -1.86
C GLU A 36 11.41 -3.47 -1.12
N SER A 37 12.39 -2.87 -1.78
CA SER A 37 13.74 -2.72 -1.25
C SER A 37 13.95 -1.30 -0.74
N ILE A 38 14.54 -1.15 0.45
CA ILE A 38 14.90 0.14 1.03
C ILE A 38 16.43 0.24 1.15
N PRO A 39 17.04 1.40 0.85
CA PRO A 39 18.47 1.60 1.05
C PRO A 39 18.91 1.39 2.50
N ASP A 40 20.04 0.69 2.70
CA ASP A 40 20.61 0.43 4.04
C ASP A 40 20.93 1.71 4.81
N ALA A 41 21.32 2.76 4.09
CA ALA A 41 21.59 4.08 4.65
C ALA A 41 20.35 4.70 5.31
N LEU A 42 19.15 4.40 4.78
CA LEU A 42 17.89 4.85 5.36
C LEU A 42 17.56 4.07 6.62
N LEU A 43 17.69 2.74 6.58
CA LEU A 43 17.40 1.83 7.69
C LEU A 43 18.32 2.04 8.90
N SER A 44 19.56 2.46 8.66
CA SER A 44 20.55 2.75 9.71
C SER A 44 20.40 4.15 10.32
N ASN A 45 19.55 5.02 9.77
CA ASN A 45 19.35 6.36 10.29
C ASN A 45 18.43 6.34 11.52
N SER A 46 18.90 6.85 12.67
CA SER A 46 18.13 6.88 13.92
C SER A 46 16.87 7.75 13.89
N SER A 47 16.79 8.70 12.95
CA SER A 47 15.62 9.56 12.73
C SER A 47 14.63 8.97 11.73
N PHE A 48 14.93 7.79 11.17
CA PHE A 48 14.05 7.04 10.28
C PHE A 48 13.35 5.91 11.04
N SER A 49 12.08 5.66 10.74
CA SER A 49 11.32 4.54 11.27
C SER A 49 10.50 3.91 10.15
N LEU A 50 10.75 2.65 9.87
CA LEU A 50 9.93 1.85 8.97
C LEU A 50 8.89 1.09 9.80
N ILE A 51 7.60 1.25 9.49
CA ILE A 51 6.51 0.59 10.20
C ILE A 51 5.68 -0.24 9.22
N ASN A 52 5.56 -1.53 9.49
CA ASN A 52 4.70 -2.44 8.74
C ASN A 52 3.23 -2.19 9.10
N LEU A 53 2.57 -1.27 8.42
CA LEU A 53 1.19 -0.87 8.70
C LEU A 53 0.50 -0.46 7.40
N SER A 54 -0.63 -1.08 7.09
CA SER A 54 -1.49 -0.66 5.97
C SER A 54 -2.13 0.70 6.24
N SER A 55 -2.22 1.56 5.22
CA SER A 55 -2.93 2.85 5.29
C SER A 55 -4.42 2.70 5.60
N VAL A 56 -5.00 1.54 5.27
CA VAL A 56 -6.40 1.19 5.58
C VAL A 56 -6.63 0.99 7.09
N ASN A 57 -5.58 0.68 7.87
CA ASN A 57 -5.70 0.51 9.32
C ASN A 57 -5.74 1.88 10.04
N GLU A 58 -6.88 2.56 9.94
CA GLU A 58 -7.14 3.90 10.49
C GLU A 58 -6.65 4.05 11.95
N ASP A 59 -7.00 3.13 12.84
CA ASP A 59 -6.61 3.18 14.26
C ASP A 59 -5.08 3.19 14.42
N GLY A 60 -4.39 2.33 13.67
CA GLY A 60 -2.94 2.25 13.69
C GLY A 60 -2.28 3.50 13.10
N VAL A 61 -2.86 4.08 12.04
CA VAL A 61 -2.37 5.32 11.44
C VAL A 61 -2.53 6.47 12.43
N LYS A 62 -3.69 6.57 13.09
CA LYS A 62 -3.96 7.57 14.14
C LYS A 62 -2.99 7.42 15.31
N GLU A 63 -2.74 6.19 15.77
CA GLU A 63 -1.77 5.91 16.84
C GLU A 63 -0.37 6.41 16.44
N VAL A 64 0.07 6.15 15.21
CA VAL A 64 1.37 6.65 14.71
C VAL A 64 1.40 8.18 14.67
N ILE A 65 0.33 8.83 14.19
CA ILE A 65 0.22 10.30 14.16
C ILE A 65 0.40 10.88 15.56
N GLU A 66 -0.32 10.35 16.55
CA GLU A 66 -0.32 10.86 17.92
C GLU A 66 0.99 10.56 18.66
N THR A 67 1.49 9.32 18.59
CA THR A 67 2.69 8.89 19.32
C THR A 67 3.97 9.52 18.78
N LYS A 68 4.09 9.65 17.45
CA LYS A 68 5.26 10.24 16.78
C LYS A 68 5.14 11.76 16.61
N LYS A 69 4.01 12.34 17.05
CA LYS A 69 3.70 13.78 16.95
C LYS A 69 3.91 14.28 15.52
N ILE A 70 3.27 13.62 14.57
CA ILE A 70 3.39 13.92 13.14
C ILE A 70 2.81 15.31 12.86
N GLN A 71 3.51 16.15 12.07
CA GLN A 71 3.01 17.47 11.64
C GLN A 71 2.62 17.51 10.15
N THR A 72 3.23 16.65 9.33
CA THR A 72 2.91 16.52 7.91
C THR A 72 2.81 15.05 7.54
N VAL A 73 1.78 14.72 6.78
CA VAL A 73 1.62 13.43 6.09
C VAL A 73 1.90 13.67 4.60
N PHE A 74 2.74 12.86 3.99
CA PHE A 74 2.85 12.75 2.53
C PHE A 74 2.20 11.44 2.11
N ASP A 75 1.13 11.49 1.31
CA ASP A 75 0.51 10.28 0.78
C ASP A 75 1.01 10.01 -0.63
N GLY A 76 1.81 8.95 -0.76
CA GLY A 76 2.35 8.45 -2.01
C GLY A 76 1.63 7.20 -2.53
N SER A 77 0.38 6.95 -2.13
CA SER A 77 -0.35 5.73 -2.51
C SER A 77 -0.53 5.61 -4.04
N LEU A 78 -0.54 6.74 -4.73
CA LEU A 78 -0.63 6.82 -6.19
C LEU A 78 0.72 6.64 -6.90
N THR A 79 1.80 6.34 -6.16
CA THR A 79 3.17 6.20 -6.68
C THR A 79 3.69 4.76 -6.65
N THR A 80 2.91 3.82 -6.13
CA THR A 80 3.26 2.39 -6.10
C THR A 80 2.65 1.65 -7.28
N SER A 81 3.10 0.42 -7.51
CA SER A 81 2.51 -0.49 -8.51
C SER A 81 1.03 -0.81 -8.25
N ASP A 82 0.52 -0.49 -7.07
CA ASP A 82 -0.88 -0.73 -6.68
C ASP A 82 -1.88 0.05 -7.53
N VAL A 83 -1.46 1.17 -8.13
CA VAL A 83 -2.32 1.95 -9.03
C VAL A 83 -2.70 1.19 -10.30
N SER A 84 -1.86 0.23 -10.70
CA SER A 84 -2.05 -0.59 -11.88
C SER A 84 -2.81 -1.89 -11.59
N LEU A 85 -3.33 -2.06 -10.38
CA LEU A 85 -4.21 -3.18 -10.06
C LEU A 85 -5.54 -3.06 -10.83
N GLU A 86 -6.20 -4.20 -11.00
CA GLU A 86 -7.53 -4.28 -11.61
C GLU A 86 -8.52 -3.31 -10.94
N PRO A 87 -9.51 -2.75 -11.68
CA PRO A 87 -10.30 -1.61 -11.23
C PRO A 87 -10.90 -1.72 -9.84
N ILE A 88 -11.46 -2.89 -9.51
CA ILE A 88 -12.07 -3.15 -8.20
C ILE A 88 -11.01 -3.16 -7.10
N GLN A 89 -9.88 -3.82 -7.33
CA GLN A 89 -8.81 -3.93 -6.33
C GLN A 89 -8.10 -2.59 -6.12
N GLY A 90 -7.79 -1.88 -7.21
CA GLY A 90 -7.21 -0.55 -7.16
C GLY A 90 -8.12 0.44 -6.43
N ALA A 91 -9.42 0.45 -6.74
CA ALA A 91 -10.38 1.31 -6.05
C ALA A 91 -10.48 0.98 -4.56
N LYS A 92 -10.59 -0.32 -4.21
CA LYS A 92 -10.59 -0.78 -2.81
C LYS A 92 -9.32 -0.33 -2.08
N LYS A 93 -8.15 -0.38 -2.71
CA LYS A 93 -6.89 -0.04 -2.03
C LYS A 93 -6.66 1.47 -1.93
N LEU A 94 -6.84 2.19 -3.02
CA LEU A 94 -6.53 3.63 -3.11
C LEU A 94 -7.57 4.48 -2.39
N ILE A 95 -8.87 4.28 -2.67
CA ILE A 95 -9.94 5.10 -2.09
C ILE A 95 -10.12 4.79 -0.61
N LEU A 96 -10.13 3.51 -0.23
CA LEU A 96 -10.21 3.15 1.18
C LEU A 96 -8.96 3.62 1.93
N GLY A 97 -7.78 3.42 1.35
CA GLY A 97 -6.50 3.81 1.94
C GLY A 97 -6.45 5.31 2.25
N ILE A 98 -6.73 6.18 1.28
CA ILE A 98 -6.72 7.63 1.52
C ILE A 98 -7.82 8.05 2.49
N THR A 99 -9.01 7.45 2.40
CA THR A 99 -10.12 7.78 3.31
C THR A 99 -9.77 7.43 4.75
N SER A 100 -9.15 6.27 4.98
CA SER A 100 -8.65 5.87 6.30
C SER A 100 -7.55 6.79 6.82
N VAL A 101 -6.61 7.22 5.97
CA VAL A 101 -5.58 8.20 6.36
C VAL A 101 -6.21 9.55 6.74
N LEU A 102 -7.15 10.05 5.93
CA LEU A 102 -7.86 11.30 6.19
C LEU A 102 -8.69 11.24 7.49
N ASP A 103 -9.37 10.12 7.76
CA ASP A 103 -10.12 9.93 8.98
C ASP A 103 -9.21 9.81 10.21
N ALA A 104 -8.06 9.16 10.07
CA ALA A 104 -7.03 9.13 11.12
C ALA A 104 -6.50 10.53 11.44
N ILE A 105 -6.22 11.36 10.41
CA ILE A 105 -5.84 12.77 10.57
C ILE A 105 -6.96 13.54 11.30
N ARG A 106 -8.20 13.42 10.81
CA ARG A 106 -9.37 14.12 11.36
C ARG A 106 -9.64 13.78 12.83
N LYS A 107 -9.48 12.52 13.22
CA LYS A 107 -9.72 12.04 14.59
C LYS A 107 -8.53 12.26 15.53
N SER A 108 -7.38 12.70 15.02
CA SER A 108 -6.19 12.96 15.82
C SER A 108 -6.35 14.23 16.66
N LYS A 109 -5.80 14.24 17.88
CA LYS A 109 -5.84 15.43 18.78
C LYS A 109 -5.19 16.67 18.17
N SER A 110 -4.15 16.48 17.36
CA SER A 110 -3.46 17.53 16.62
C SER A 110 -3.35 17.06 15.16
N PRO A 111 -4.33 17.40 14.31
CA PRO A 111 -4.35 16.96 12.92
C PRO A 111 -3.15 17.52 12.15
N PRO A 112 -2.31 16.65 11.52
CA PRO A 112 -1.25 17.11 10.64
C PRO A 112 -1.80 17.67 9.32
N SER A 113 -0.96 18.42 8.61
CA SER A 113 -1.20 18.76 7.20
C SER A 113 -0.98 17.54 6.30
N LEU A 114 -1.58 17.53 5.10
CA LEU A 114 -1.42 16.48 4.10
C LEU A 114 -0.86 17.05 2.79
N VAL A 115 0.12 16.35 2.21
CA VAL A 115 0.56 16.52 0.83
C VAL A 115 0.16 15.26 0.07
N LEU A 116 -0.81 15.36 -0.83
CA LEU A 116 -1.16 14.27 -1.73
C LEU A 116 -0.23 14.29 -2.94
N ILE A 117 0.42 13.16 -3.23
CA ILE A 117 1.21 12.97 -4.45
C ILE A 117 0.29 12.33 -5.50
N SER A 118 -0.17 13.13 -6.46
CA SER A 118 -1.03 12.73 -7.58
C SER A 118 -0.26 12.71 -8.90
N GLY A 119 -0.94 12.44 -10.01
CA GLY A 119 -0.34 12.30 -11.34
C GLY A 119 -1.07 13.08 -12.44
N GLU A 120 -0.44 13.20 -13.59
CA GLU A 120 -1.01 13.87 -14.78
C GLU A 120 -2.09 13.04 -15.50
N GLU A 121 -2.26 11.76 -15.17
CA GLU A 121 -3.23 10.87 -15.81
C GLU A 121 -4.68 11.34 -15.60
N VAL A 122 -4.93 12.16 -14.57
CA VAL A 122 -6.22 12.81 -14.33
C VAL A 122 -6.69 13.70 -15.48
N TYR A 123 -5.75 14.22 -16.29
CA TYR A 123 -6.07 15.08 -17.43
C TYR A 123 -6.48 14.30 -18.69
N GLY A 124 -6.14 13.00 -18.78
CA GLY A 124 -6.37 12.15 -19.94
C GLY A 124 -5.95 12.79 -21.27
N SER A 125 -6.90 12.96 -22.20
CA SER A 125 -6.67 13.49 -23.55
C SER A 125 -6.63 15.02 -23.63
N SER A 126 -6.72 15.73 -22.51
CA SER A 126 -6.69 17.20 -22.50
C SER A 126 -5.38 17.74 -23.08
N VAL A 127 -5.51 18.65 -24.06
CA VAL A 127 -4.37 19.30 -24.74
C VAL A 127 -3.77 20.41 -23.89
N ASN A 128 -4.58 21.12 -23.10
CA ASN A 128 -4.13 22.18 -22.19
C ASN A 128 -4.26 21.67 -20.76
N ARG A 129 -3.16 21.25 -20.14
CA ARG A 129 -3.16 20.64 -18.80
C ARG A 129 -2.74 21.69 -17.76
N VAL A 130 -3.69 22.54 -17.38
CA VAL A 130 -3.57 23.52 -16.28
C VAL A 130 -4.45 23.07 -15.11
N GLU A 131 -4.08 23.43 -13.89
CA GLU A 131 -4.69 22.91 -12.66
C GLU A 131 -6.20 23.23 -12.52
N THR A 132 -6.69 24.26 -13.22
CA THR A 132 -8.09 24.67 -13.23
C THR A 132 -8.95 23.98 -14.29
N GLN A 133 -8.37 23.15 -15.17
CA GLN A 133 -9.14 22.46 -16.20
C GLN A 133 -9.98 21.33 -15.62
N PRO A 134 -11.16 21.06 -16.20
CA PRO A 134 -11.90 19.84 -15.94
C PRO A 134 -11.02 18.61 -16.17
N LEU A 135 -11.17 17.62 -15.30
CA LEU A 135 -10.45 16.36 -15.39
C LEU A 135 -11.22 15.39 -16.30
N GLU A 136 -10.51 14.77 -17.24
CA GLU A 136 -11.08 13.86 -18.24
C GLU A 136 -10.24 12.57 -18.32
N PRO A 137 -10.13 11.80 -17.22
CA PRO A 137 -9.31 10.59 -17.23
C PRO A 137 -9.86 9.56 -18.22
N ILE A 138 -8.97 8.98 -19.03
CA ILE A 138 -9.29 7.94 -20.02
C ILE A 138 -8.82 6.55 -19.60
N THR A 139 -8.13 6.46 -18.46
CA THR A 139 -7.62 5.22 -17.88
C THR A 139 -8.21 4.99 -16.50
N PHE A 140 -8.21 3.74 -16.06
CA PHE A 140 -8.56 3.41 -14.67
C PHE A 140 -7.64 4.14 -13.68
N VAL A 141 -6.33 4.18 -13.96
CA VAL A 141 -5.34 4.89 -13.13
C VAL A 141 -5.70 6.36 -12.96
N GLY A 142 -5.98 7.07 -14.07
CA GLY A 142 -6.41 8.47 -14.03
C GLY A 142 -7.73 8.65 -13.28
N SER A 143 -8.67 7.72 -13.44
CA SER A 143 -9.96 7.75 -12.74
C SER A 143 -9.81 7.55 -11.23
N ALA A 144 -8.90 6.66 -10.82
CA ALA A 144 -8.58 6.43 -9.42
C ALA A 144 -7.88 7.63 -8.80
N GLN A 145 -6.90 8.23 -9.49
CA GLN A 145 -6.23 9.47 -9.06
C GLN A 145 -7.23 10.61 -8.89
N MET A 146 -8.10 10.83 -9.88
CA MET A 146 -9.16 11.84 -9.81
C MET A 146 -10.10 11.61 -8.63
N SER A 147 -10.49 10.36 -8.38
CA SER A 147 -11.38 10.00 -7.27
C SER A 147 -10.72 10.25 -5.90
N VAL A 148 -9.42 9.96 -5.78
CA VAL A 148 -8.62 10.27 -4.59
C VAL A 148 -8.53 11.78 -4.38
N GLU A 149 -8.23 12.56 -5.43
CA GLU A 149 -8.18 14.02 -5.35
C GLU A 149 -9.53 14.63 -4.92
N ALA A 150 -10.63 14.14 -5.49
CA ALA A 150 -11.98 14.60 -5.12
C ALA A 150 -12.30 14.30 -3.64
N MET A 151 -11.95 13.11 -3.16
CA MET A 151 -12.13 12.73 -1.75
C MET A 151 -11.30 13.64 -0.83
N VAL A 152 -10.04 13.85 -1.17
CA VAL A 152 -9.11 14.71 -0.42
C VAL A 152 -9.64 16.15 -0.36
N HIS A 153 -10.11 16.69 -1.49
CA HIS A 153 -10.69 18.03 -1.53
C HIS A 153 -11.94 18.14 -0.63
N SER A 154 -12.83 17.14 -0.68
CA SER A 154 -14.01 17.09 0.20
C SER A 154 -13.63 17.18 1.68
N TYR A 155 -12.58 16.47 2.10
CA TYR A 155 -12.08 16.51 3.47
C TYR A 155 -11.42 17.85 3.83
N ALA A 156 -10.65 18.45 2.91
CA ALA A 156 -10.05 19.77 3.12
C ALA A 156 -11.14 20.83 3.38
N VAL A 157 -12.23 20.82 2.60
CA VAL A 157 -13.34 21.77 2.76
C VAL A 157 -14.15 21.48 4.02
N SER A 158 -14.57 20.22 4.21
CA SER A 158 -15.51 19.83 5.27
C SER A 158 -14.91 19.87 6.67
N TYR A 159 -13.62 19.48 6.79
CA TYR A 159 -12.94 19.35 8.08
C TYR A 159 -11.80 20.33 8.28
N ARG A 160 -11.55 21.23 7.32
CA ARG A 160 -10.47 22.24 7.37
C ARG A 160 -9.10 21.61 7.61
N ILE A 161 -8.90 20.39 7.11
CA ILE A 161 -7.58 19.76 7.11
C ILE A 161 -6.70 20.59 6.15
N PRO A 162 -5.49 21.00 6.56
CA PRO A 162 -4.57 21.72 5.68
C PRO A 162 -4.03 20.74 4.64
N ILE A 163 -4.40 20.90 3.37
CA ILE A 163 -4.03 19.97 2.30
C ILE A 163 -3.50 20.72 1.08
N VAL A 164 -2.51 20.14 0.42
CA VAL A 164 -2.04 20.52 -0.91
C VAL A 164 -1.86 19.26 -1.78
N ILE A 165 -2.04 19.39 -3.08
CA ILE A 165 -1.96 18.30 -4.05
C ILE A 165 -0.87 18.64 -5.07
N GLY A 166 0.11 17.74 -5.25
CA GLY A 166 1.12 17.84 -6.29
C GLY A 166 0.88 16.81 -7.38
N ARG A 167 0.59 17.23 -8.62
CA ARG A 167 0.47 16.35 -9.79
C ARG A 167 1.83 16.21 -10.46
N LEU A 168 2.36 14.99 -10.48
CA LEU A 168 3.62 14.66 -11.12
C LEU A 168 3.39 14.11 -12.54
N PRO A 169 4.37 14.23 -13.47
CA PRO A 169 4.29 13.55 -14.74
C PRO A 169 4.33 12.03 -14.55
N ARG A 170 3.85 11.31 -15.56
CA ARG A 170 3.83 9.83 -15.57
C ARG A 170 5.24 9.25 -15.47
N ILE A 171 6.21 9.89 -16.12
CA ILE A 171 7.56 9.35 -16.26
C ILE A 171 8.50 10.05 -15.27
N ILE A 172 8.80 9.34 -14.19
CA ILE A 172 9.73 9.77 -13.15
C ILE A 172 10.87 8.77 -13.09
N VAL A 173 12.09 9.25 -13.29
CA VAL A 173 13.28 8.41 -13.45
C VAL A 173 14.40 8.84 -12.52
N SER A 174 15.22 7.89 -12.12
CA SER A 174 16.40 8.10 -11.27
C SER A 174 17.72 7.86 -12.01
N SER A 175 17.68 7.21 -13.19
CA SER A 175 18.85 6.91 -14.01
C SER A 175 18.52 6.84 -15.51
N LYS A 176 19.57 6.86 -16.36
CA LYS A 176 19.42 6.69 -17.81
C LYS A 176 18.92 5.31 -18.21
N ASN A 177 19.40 4.24 -17.55
CA ASN A 177 18.96 2.87 -17.83
C ASN A 177 17.47 2.67 -17.56
N GLU A 178 16.97 3.29 -16.49
CA GLU A 178 15.55 3.27 -16.14
C GLU A 178 14.71 3.97 -17.20
N LEU A 179 15.18 5.13 -17.68
CA LEU A 179 14.54 5.83 -18.79
C LEU A 179 14.43 4.90 -20.01
N GLU A 180 15.52 4.28 -20.45
CA GLU A 180 15.49 3.35 -21.60
C GLU A 180 14.49 2.19 -21.42
N SER A 181 14.30 1.70 -20.19
CA SER A 181 13.32 0.67 -19.87
C SER A 181 11.88 1.18 -19.98
N GLU A 182 11.59 2.34 -19.39
CA GLU A 182 10.26 2.96 -19.46
C GLU A 182 9.86 3.28 -20.91
N LEU A 183 10.82 3.75 -21.72
CA LEU A 183 10.58 4.08 -23.12
C LEU A 183 10.12 2.89 -23.97
N LYS A 184 10.59 1.68 -23.66
CA LYS A 184 10.13 0.47 -24.36
C LYS A 184 8.64 0.20 -24.13
N ASN A 185 8.09 0.67 -23.01
CA ASN A 185 6.70 0.47 -22.61
C ASN A 185 5.74 1.58 -23.12
N LEU A 186 6.27 2.63 -23.77
CA LEU A 186 5.51 3.85 -24.13
C LEU A 186 5.35 4.05 -25.64
N LYS A 187 5.41 2.97 -26.43
CA LYS A 187 5.42 3.04 -27.90
C LYS A 187 4.19 3.73 -28.52
N ASP A 188 3.10 3.82 -27.78
CA ASP A 188 1.84 4.42 -28.25
C ASP A 188 1.75 5.94 -27.99
N LEU A 189 2.68 6.52 -27.23
CA LEU A 189 2.70 7.95 -26.93
C LEU A 189 3.67 8.69 -27.85
N GLU A 190 3.27 9.86 -28.33
CA GLU A 190 4.13 10.68 -29.19
C GLU A 190 5.13 11.51 -28.38
N TYR A 191 4.65 12.18 -27.32
CA TYR A 191 5.42 13.08 -26.46
C TYR A 191 5.18 12.75 -24.99
N VAL A 192 6.25 12.85 -24.18
CA VAL A 192 6.22 12.56 -22.75
C VAL A 192 6.94 13.63 -21.94
N ASN A 193 6.40 13.96 -20.77
CA ASN A 193 7.10 14.78 -19.78
C ASN A 193 7.91 13.84 -18.88
N ILE A 194 9.23 14.04 -18.83
CA ILE A 194 10.15 13.20 -18.04
C ILE A 194 10.67 14.06 -16.91
N MET A 195 10.67 13.53 -15.68
CA MET A 195 11.17 14.23 -14.51
C MET A 195 12.14 13.37 -13.70
N GLU A 196 13.18 13.99 -13.14
CA GLU A 196 14.07 13.33 -12.19
C GLU A 196 13.37 13.13 -10.83
N THR A 197 13.53 11.96 -10.21
CA THR A 197 12.95 11.67 -8.89
C THR A 197 13.32 12.72 -7.83
N SER A 198 14.57 13.21 -7.82
CA SER A 198 14.98 14.25 -6.86
C SER A 198 14.26 15.57 -7.09
N ASP A 199 13.93 15.90 -8.35
CA ASP A 199 13.24 17.14 -8.72
C ASP A 199 11.76 17.10 -8.37
N ALA A 200 11.12 15.97 -8.63
CA ALA A 200 9.76 15.71 -8.17
C ALA A 200 9.65 15.91 -6.65
N VAL A 201 10.57 15.30 -5.88
CA VAL A 201 10.63 15.45 -4.42
C VAL A 201 10.90 16.90 -4.00
N ARG A 202 11.83 17.61 -4.65
CA ARG A 202 12.06 19.05 -4.37
C ARG A 202 10.81 19.88 -4.64
N GLY A 203 10.03 19.54 -5.67
CA GLY A 203 8.76 20.18 -5.99
C GLY A 203 7.72 19.95 -4.89
N LEU A 204 7.52 18.69 -4.49
CA LEU A 204 6.62 18.31 -3.40
C LEU A 204 6.96 19.02 -2.07
N LEU A 205 8.25 19.12 -1.74
CA LEU A 205 8.69 19.84 -0.53
C LEU A 205 8.49 21.36 -0.63
N SER A 206 8.51 21.93 -1.84
CA SER A 206 8.32 23.36 -2.05
C SER A 206 6.86 23.78 -1.80
N ILE A 207 5.90 22.92 -2.18
CA ILE A 207 4.47 23.15 -1.99
C ILE A 207 3.96 22.77 -0.60
N GLU A 208 4.72 21.99 0.19
CA GLU A 208 4.31 21.53 1.53
C GLU A 208 3.79 22.67 2.42
N LYS A 209 4.48 23.81 2.44
CA LYS A 209 4.09 24.97 3.27
C LYS A 209 2.80 25.63 2.79
N LEU A 210 2.45 25.46 1.51
CA LEU A 210 1.24 26.03 0.93
C LEU A 210 -0.03 25.31 1.40
N ALA A 211 0.09 24.10 1.96
CA ALA A 211 -1.03 23.39 2.58
C ALA A 211 -1.69 24.18 3.72
N GLN A 212 -0.95 25.09 4.38
CA GLN A 212 -1.42 25.92 5.49
C GLN A 212 -2.07 27.24 5.02
N THR A 213 -2.14 27.49 3.71
CA THR A 213 -2.77 28.70 3.17
C THR A 213 -4.30 28.62 3.29
N GLN A 214 -4.99 29.75 3.08
CA GLN A 214 -6.46 29.82 3.23
C GLN A 214 -7.24 29.02 2.17
N LYS A 215 -6.59 28.52 1.13
CA LYS A 215 -7.24 27.83 0.02
C LYS A 215 -7.18 26.31 0.25
N PRO A 216 -8.33 25.63 0.37
CA PRO A 216 -8.35 24.20 0.68
C PRO A 216 -7.88 23.38 -0.52
N ALA A 217 -6.99 22.40 -0.29
CA ALA A 217 -6.56 21.41 -1.27
C ALA A 217 -6.12 21.99 -2.62
N GLU A 218 -5.29 23.04 -2.59
CA GLU A 218 -4.75 23.58 -3.84
C GLU A 218 -3.91 22.56 -4.60
N VAL A 219 -4.10 22.55 -5.92
CA VAL A 219 -3.38 21.68 -6.84
C VAL A 219 -2.23 22.45 -7.48
N PHE A 220 -1.09 21.77 -7.65
CA PHE A 220 0.10 22.25 -8.35
C PHE A 220 0.61 21.17 -9.30
N ASN A 221 0.82 21.52 -10.56
CA ASN A 221 1.56 20.69 -11.50
C ASN A 221 3.07 20.84 -11.24
N ILE A 222 3.75 19.72 -11.01
CA ILE A 222 5.19 19.67 -10.80
C ILE A 222 5.77 18.86 -11.96
N ALA A 223 6.18 19.56 -13.01
CA ALA A 223 6.63 18.94 -14.25
C ALA A 223 7.81 19.69 -14.88
N ASN A 224 8.41 19.12 -15.93
CA ASN A 224 9.37 19.86 -16.74
C ASN A 224 8.64 20.84 -17.68
N SER A 225 9.31 21.94 -18.03
CA SER A 225 8.78 22.91 -19.00
C SER A 225 8.75 22.38 -20.43
N GLN A 226 9.43 21.25 -20.69
CA GLN A 226 9.54 20.60 -21.98
C GLN A 226 9.04 19.16 -21.93
N GLU A 227 8.41 18.75 -23.03
CA GLU A 227 8.10 17.36 -23.35
C GLU A 227 9.03 16.86 -24.45
N PHE A 228 9.36 15.57 -24.42
CA PHE A 228 10.29 14.93 -25.34
C PHE A 228 9.57 13.92 -26.20
N ARG A 229 9.97 13.83 -27.47
CA ARG A 229 9.37 12.88 -28.41
C ARG A 229 9.87 11.47 -28.13
N VAL A 230 8.97 10.49 -28.02
CA VAL A 230 9.33 9.10 -27.71
C VAL A 230 10.20 8.48 -28.80
N ALA A 231 9.94 8.82 -30.06
CA ALA A 231 10.73 8.33 -31.20
C ALA A 231 12.13 8.98 -31.30
N ASN A 232 12.32 10.19 -30.76
CA ASN A 232 13.58 10.93 -30.83
C ASN A 232 13.70 11.95 -29.68
N PHE A 233 14.47 11.62 -28.64
CA PHE A 233 14.64 12.46 -27.45
C PHE A 233 15.38 13.78 -27.67
N SER A 234 16.01 13.96 -28.84
CA SER A 234 16.58 15.26 -29.21
C SER A 234 15.51 16.26 -29.66
N GLU A 235 14.32 15.79 -30.02
CA GLU A 235 13.17 16.63 -30.33
C GLU A 235 12.37 16.90 -29.06
N SER A 236 12.30 18.17 -28.66
CA SER A 236 11.47 18.63 -27.56
C SER A 236 10.46 19.69 -28.01
N ARG A 237 9.37 19.82 -27.26
CA ARG A 237 8.37 20.87 -27.39
C ARG A 237 8.04 21.46 -26.03
N ASN A 238 7.35 22.60 -26.00
CA ASN A 238 6.81 23.13 -24.75
C ASN A 238 5.81 22.14 -24.15
N SER A 239 5.93 21.90 -22.85
CA SER A 239 5.06 20.99 -22.11
C SER A 239 3.60 21.45 -22.16
N THR A 240 2.69 20.52 -22.42
CA THR A 240 1.25 20.72 -22.30
C THR A 240 0.81 20.83 -20.84
N LEU A 241 1.60 20.23 -19.94
CA LEU A 241 1.48 20.35 -18.49
C LEU A 241 2.10 21.66 -18.01
N SER A 242 1.23 22.62 -17.69
CA SER A 242 1.63 23.97 -17.28
C SER A 242 2.16 23.98 -15.87
N ILE A 243 3.33 24.60 -15.68
CA ILE A 243 4.00 24.79 -14.39
C ILE A 243 4.01 26.25 -13.92
N SER A 244 3.26 27.12 -14.60
CA SER A 244 3.24 28.56 -14.32
C SER A 244 2.89 28.88 -12.87
N LYS A 245 1.95 28.12 -12.28
CA LYS A 245 1.51 28.29 -10.90
C LYS A 245 2.64 28.06 -9.89
N ILE A 246 3.28 26.88 -9.92
CA ILE A 246 4.35 26.55 -8.96
C ILE A 246 5.55 27.48 -9.08
N LEU A 247 5.89 27.93 -10.29
CA LEU A 247 6.99 28.89 -10.52
C LEU A 247 6.70 30.28 -9.95
N SER A 248 5.41 30.66 -9.87
CA SER A 248 5.00 31.95 -9.32
C SER A 248 4.88 31.96 -7.79
N GLU A 249 4.54 30.81 -7.20
CA GLU A 249 4.26 30.68 -5.77
C GLU A 249 5.43 30.09 -4.98
N THR A 250 6.45 29.52 -5.65
CA THR A 250 7.60 28.89 -5.00
C THR A 250 8.92 29.27 -5.67
N ALA A 251 10.03 28.97 -4.98
CA ALA A 251 11.38 29.08 -5.55
C ALA A 251 11.81 27.82 -6.32
N TRP A 252 10.93 26.83 -6.50
CA TRP A 252 11.24 25.59 -7.19
C TRP A 252 11.39 25.83 -8.69
N LYS A 253 12.36 25.15 -9.31
CA LYS A 253 12.55 25.10 -10.76
C LYS A 253 12.98 23.69 -11.15
N PRO A 254 12.47 23.17 -12.28
CA PRO A 254 12.95 21.90 -12.82
C PRO A 254 14.41 22.01 -13.24
N SER A 255 15.19 20.96 -13.01
CA SER A 255 16.54 20.79 -13.55
C SER A 255 16.48 20.06 -14.89
N ASP A 256 17.57 20.14 -15.65
CA ASP A 256 17.69 19.38 -16.89
C ASP A 256 17.92 17.90 -16.59
N TRP A 257 17.14 17.01 -17.22
CA TRP A 257 17.28 15.56 -17.05
C TRP A 257 18.56 15.01 -17.69
N SER A 258 19.24 15.79 -18.54
CA SER A 258 20.53 15.41 -19.12
C SER A 258 21.61 15.08 -18.07
N THR A 259 21.44 15.56 -16.83
CA THR A 259 22.32 15.30 -15.69
C THR A 259 22.04 13.98 -14.97
N LEU A 260 21.14 13.13 -15.47
CA LEU A 260 20.84 11.82 -14.88
C LEU A 260 22.10 10.95 -14.81
N PRO A 261 22.35 10.28 -13.67
CA PRO A 261 23.45 9.32 -13.56
C PRO A 261 23.21 8.10 -14.45
N SER A 262 24.31 7.45 -14.86
CA SER A 262 24.26 6.25 -15.70
C SER A 262 23.65 5.04 -14.97
N GLU A 263 23.95 4.86 -13.69
CA GLU A 263 23.43 3.77 -12.86
C GLU A 263 22.95 4.29 -11.50
N SER A 264 21.87 3.70 -10.98
CA SER A 264 21.46 3.85 -9.58
C SER A 264 22.26 2.87 -8.71
N GLN A 265 23.31 3.35 -8.07
CA GLN A 265 24.12 2.55 -7.14
C GLN A 265 23.66 2.76 -5.70
N GLU A 266 22.73 1.93 -5.22
CA GLU A 266 22.51 1.79 -3.79
C GLU A 266 22.30 0.32 -3.42
N ASN A 267 23.06 -0.15 -2.43
CA ASN A 267 22.78 -1.41 -1.78
C ASN A 267 21.44 -1.28 -1.05
N SER A 268 20.49 -2.12 -1.43
CA SER A 268 19.15 -2.11 -0.88
C SER A 268 18.86 -3.42 -0.17
N LYS A 269 18.06 -3.33 0.88
CA LYS A 269 17.65 -4.49 1.67
C LYS A 269 16.18 -4.75 1.43
N GLU A 270 15.87 -6.00 1.11
CA GLU A 270 14.50 -6.46 0.96
C GLU A 270 13.79 -6.47 2.32
N ILE A 271 12.57 -5.94 2.35
CA ILE A 271 11.73 -5.91 3.54
C ILE A 271 11.25 -7.32 3.85
N LYS A 272 11.57 -7.85 5.02
CA LYS A 272 11.14 -9.21 5.37
C LYS A 272 9.67 -9.24 5.85
N PRO A 273 8.84 -10.22 5.41
CA PRO A 273 7.52 -10.44 5.99
C PRO A 273 7.57 -10.74 7.49
N VAL A 274 6.49 -10.34 8.17
CA VAL A 274 6.22 -10.64 9.58
C VAL A 274 4.95 -11.48 9.65
N PHE A 275 5.10 -12.72 10.13
CA PHE A 275 4.00 -13.69 10.28
C PHE A 275 3.48 -13.68 11.73
N LEU A 276 2.17 -13.57 11.90
CA LEU A 276 1.48 -13.80 13.17
C LEU A 276 0.67 -15.09 13.06
N LEU A 277 1.03 -16.07 13.90
CA LEU A 277 0.45 -17.41 13.89
C LEU A 277 -0.67 -17.52 14.94
N PHE A 278 -1.82 -17.98 14.50
CA PHE A 278 -2.95 -18.39 15.32
C PHE A 278 -3.21 -19.88 15.12
N GLY A 279 -3.79 -20.54 16.13
CA GLY A 279 -4.20 -21.94 16.05
C GLY A 279 -3.51 -22.85 17.05
N GLY A 280 -3.92 -24.11 17.06
CA GLY A 280 -3.35 -25.15 17.90
C GLY A 280 -1.95 -25.59 17.45
N ASP A 281 -1.24 -26.31 18.32
CA ASP A 281 0.03 -26.93 17.97
C ASP A 281 -0.24 -28.17 17.09
N SER A 282 0.29 -28.13 15.86
CA SER A 282 0.21 -29.21 14.89
C SER A 282 1.58 -29.44 14.24
N GLU A 283 1.78 -30.63 13.68
CA GLU A 283 3.02 -30.95 12.95
C GLU A 283 3.24 -29.96 11.79
N LEU A 284 2.16 -29.56 11.11
CA LEU A 284 2.18 -28.53 10.06
C LEU A 284 2.65 -27.16 10.56
N LYS A 285 2.23 -26.76 11.77
CA LYS A 285 2.68 -25.51 12.39
C LYS A 285 4.19 -25.57 12.69
N THR A 286 4.69 -26.70 13.20
CA THR A 286 6.12 -26.90 13.45
C THR A 286 6.93 -26.83 12.15
N GLN A 287 6.49 -27.54 11.10
CA GLN A 287 7.15 -27.51 9.79
C GLN A 287 7.16 -26.10 9.18
N PHE A 288 6.05 -25.36 9.27
CA PHE A 288 5.99 -23.96 8.82
C PHE A 288 6.99 -23.09 9.58
N PHE A 289 7.03 -23.23 10.91
CA PHE A 289 7.91 -22.45 11.76
C PHE A 289 9.40 -22.70 11.43
N GLU A 290 9.78 -23.94 11.18
CA GLU A 290 11.15 -24.30 10.76
C GLU A 290 11.51 -23.70 9.39
N LEU A 291 10.62 -23.84 8.40
CA LEU A 291 10.83 -23.29 7.05
C LEU A 291 10.99 -21.76 7.07
N VAL A 292 10.15 -21.07 7.83
CA VAL A 292 10.15 -19.61 7.90
C VAL A 292 11.38 -19.08 8.66
N LYS A 293 11.87 -19.84 9.66
CA LYS A 293 13.16 -19.56 10.33
C LYS A 293 14.37 -19.79 9.42
N LEU A 294 14.37 -20.85 8.61
CA LEU A 294 15.46 -21.14 7.66
C LEU A 294 15.63 -20.01 6.63
N GLU A 295 14.54 -19.42 6.19
CA GLU A 295 14.52 -18.26 5.28
C GLU A 295 14.78 -16.93 6.01
N GLY A 296 14.87 -16.96 7.35
CA GLY A 296 15.22 -15.83 8.19
C GLY A 296 14.13 -14.77 8.33
N PHE A 297 12.86 -15.14 8.25
CA PHE A 297 11.72 -14.24 8.46
C PHE A 297 11.35 -14.10 9.95
N VAL A 298 10.56 -13.07 10.26
CA VAL A 298 10.10 -12.83 11.63
C VAL A 298 8.77 -13.54 11.84
N VAL A 299 8.71 -14.43 12.83
CA VAL A 299 7.50 -15.16 13.22
C VAL A 299 7.18 -14.87 14.67
N LYS A 300 5.91 -14.56 14.94
CA LYS A 300 5.38 -14.42 16.29
C LYS A 300 4.17 -15.33 16.44
N GLU A 301 4.14 -16.07 17.54
CA GLU A 301 2.94 -16.82 17.93
C GLU A 301 1.99 -15.90 18.70
N SER A 302 0.70 -16.06 18.45
CA SER A 302 -0.34 -15.36 19.19
C SER A 302 -0.36 -15.82 20.65
N SER A 303 -0.60 -14.86 21.53
CA SER A 303 -0.88 -15.08 22.95
C SER A 303 -2.29 -15.67 23.19
N ILE A 304 -3.14 -15.72 22.16
CA ILE A 304 -4.51 -16.23 22.22
C ILE A 304 -4.52 -17.72 21.94
N TYR A 305 -4.58 -18.52 23.00
CA TYR A 305 -4.70 -19.98 22.93
C TYR A 305 -6.13 -20.48 23.20
N ASN A 306 -6.93 -19.74 24.00
CA ASN A 306 -8.32 -20.09 24.30
C ASN A 306 -9.29 -19.30 23.42
N PHE A 307 -9.60 -19.85 22.25
CA PHE A 307 -10.51 -19.26 21.28
C PHE A 307 -11.96 -19.11 21.79
N GLN A 308 -12.37 -19.81 22.85
CA GLN A 308 -13.74 -19.70 23.36
C GLN A 308 -13.96 -18.47 24.25
N GLU A 309 -12.89 -17.96 24.85
CA GLU A 309 -12.91 -16.83 25.78
C GLU A 309 -12.32 -15.56 25.16
N ALA A 310 -11.62 -15.71 24.04
CA ALA A 310 -11.04 -14.61 23.30
C ALA A 310 -12.13 -13.69 22.71
N SER A 311 -12.01 -12.41 23.03
CA SER A 311 -12.87 -11.38 22.44
C SER A 311 -12.28 -10.88 21.12
N ASP A 312 -13.14 -10.36 20.23
CA ASP A 312 -12.70 -9.71 18.99
C ASP A 312 -11.73 -8.56 19.28
N LYS A 313 -11.96 -7.85 20.39
CA LYS A 313 -11.14 -6.74 20.82
C LYS A 313 -9.70 -7.19 21.13
N SER A 314 -9.53 -8.30 21.85
CA SER A 314 -8.19 -8.84 22.14
C SER A 314 -7.43 -9.23 20.87
N VAL A 315 -8.12 -9.83 19.88
CA VAL A 315 -7.51 -10.20 18.60
C VAL A 315 -7.07 -8.94 17.83
N ILE A 316 -7.92 -7.91 17.81
CA ILE A 316 -7.62 -6.64 17.13
C ILE A 316 -6.43 -5.92 17.81
N GLU A 317 -6.39 -5.89 19.15
CA GLU A 317 -5.31 -5.28 19.92
C GLU A 317 -3.97 -5.99 19.67
N GLU A 318 -3.96 -7.32 19.61
CA GLU A 318 -2.76 -8.09 19.30
C GLU A 318 -2.26 -7.83 17.87
N ILE A 319 -3.14 -7.85 16.87
CA ILE A 319 -2.79 -7.53 15.48
C ILE A 319 -2.23 -6.10 15.38
N ASN A 320 -2.84 -5.14 16.07
CA ASN A 320 -2.38 -3.75 16.09
C ASN A 320 -1.02 -3.58 16.78
N THR A 321 -0.73 -4.39 17.80
CA THR A 321 0.55 -4.36 18.52
C THR A 321 1.66 -5.03 17.73
N VAL A 322 1.39 -6.21 17.17
CA VAL A 322 2.37 -7.00 16.41
C VAL A 322 2.67 -6.37 15.05
N LYS A 323 1.66 -5.76 14.43
CA LYS A 323 1.75 -5.17 13.08
C LYS A 323 2.27 -6.19 12.04
N PRO A 324 1.61 -7.36 11.89
CA PRO A 324 2.05 -8.40 10.97
C PRO A 324 1.74 -8.02 9.52
N SER A 325 2.46 -8.59 8.55
CA SER A 325 2.07 -8.53 7.14
C SER A 325 1.21 -9.74 6.72
N HIS A 326 1.34 -10.84 7.46
CA HIS A 326 0.64 -12.11 7.19
C HIS A 326 0.02 -12.65 8.48
N LEU A 327 -1.27 -12.97 8.41
CA LEU A 327 -1.98 -13.76 9.40
C LEU A 327 -2.05 -15.21 8.91
N VAL A 328 -1.63 -16.15 9.75
CA VAL A 328 -1.68 -17.57 9.43
C VAL A 328 -2.48 -18.27 10.52
N TYR A 329 -3.50 -19.02 10.12
CA TYR A 329 -4.30 -19.82 11.03
C TYR A 329 -4.09 -21.31 10.78
N PHE A 330 -3.79 -22.05 11.83
CA PHE A 330 -3.75 -23.51 11.83
C PHE A 330 -5.00 -24.05 12.53
N GLY A 331 -5.90 -24.67 11.77
CA GLY A 331 -7.06 -25.37 12.31
C GLY A 331 -6.67 -26.59 13.12
N ASN A 332 -7.52 -26.98 14.06
CA ASN A 332 -7.34 -28.22 14.80
C ASN A 332 -7.68 -29.42 13.90
N GLU A 333 -6.85 -30.47 13.95
CA GLU A 333 -6.96 -31.68 13.13
C GLU A 333 -8.14 -32.59 13.54
N THR A 334 -8.95 -32.23 14.53
CA THR A 334 -10.09 -33.04 14.96
C THR A 334 -11.25 -32.91 13.97
N GLU A 335 -11.36 -33.91 13.08
CA GLU A 335 -12.26 -33.97 11.93
C GLU A 335 -13.76 -34.07 12.29
N SER A 336 -14.15 -34.35 13.53
CA SER A 336 -15.56 -34.52 13.87
C SER A 336 -16.17 -33.23 14.40
N PHE A 337 -17.08 -32.65 13.60
CA PHE A 337 -18.15 -31.78 14.15
C PHE A 337 -19.13 -32.57 15.06
N GLU A 338 -18.89 -33.87 15.23
CA GLU A 338 -19.61 -34.79 16.10
C GLU A 338 -19.01 -34.76 17.52
N GLY A 339 -19.88 -34.79 18.54
CA GLY A 339 -19.51 -34.72 19.94
C GLY A 339 -20.62 -34.14 20.80
N ASP A 340 -20.32 -33.85 22.08
CA ASP A 340 -21.26 -33.20 22.98
C ASP A 340 -21.36 -31.68 22.71
N CYS A 341 -22.17 -30.97 23.50
CA CYS A 341 -22.35 -29.52 23.32
C CYS A 341 -21.06 -28.71 23.55
N PHE A 342 -20.10 -29.24 24.32
CA PHE A 342 -18.81 -28.59 24.56
C PHE A 342 -17.87 -28.80 23.36
N THR A 343 -17.88 -29.99 22.75
CA THR A 343 -17.18 -30.27 21.49
C THR A 343 -17.71 -29.38 20.37
N LEU A 344 -19.03 -29.26 20.22
CA LEU A 344 -19.64 -28.38 19.22
C LEU A 344 -19.25 -26.91 19.43
N ARG A 345 -19.30 -26.42 20.67
CA ARG A 345 -18.87 -25.04 21.01
C ARG A 345 -17.41 -24.79 20.64
N THR A 346 -16.54 -25.75 20.92
CA THR A 346 -15.12 -25.69 20.58
C THR A 346 -14.93 -25.62 19.07
N ASN A 347 -15.54 -26.53 18.32
CA ASN A 347 -15.45 -26.60 16.87
C ASN A 347 -16.02 -25.35 16.18
N MET A 348 -17.11 -24.77 16.70
CA MET A 348 -17.63 -23.51 16.19
C MET A 348 -16.64 -22.36 16.39
N ALA A 349 -15.98 -22.31 17.55
CA ALA A 349 -14.98 -21.28 17.82
C ALA A 349 -13.74 -21.45 16.92
N THR A 350 -13.17 -22.66 16.83
CA THR A 350 -11.90 -22.91 16.14
C THR A 350 -12.04 -23.05 14.63
N ASN A 351 -13.03 -23.79 14.13
CA ASN A 351 -13.07 -24.17 12.72
C ASN A 351 -13.94 -23.24 11.87
N LEU A 352 -14.72 -22.35 12.50
CA LEU A 352 -15.62 -21.44 11.80
C LEU A 352 -15.40 -19.98 12.21
N TYR A 353 -15.58 -19.66 13.49
CA TYR A 353 -15.56 -18.28 13.97
C TYR A 353 -14.19 -17.61 13.81
N PHE A 354 -13.13 -18.23 14.34
CA PHE A 354 -11.79 -17.65 14.29
C PHE A 354 -11.23 -17.49 12.88
N PRO A 355 -11.30 -18.49 11.99
CA PRO A 355 -10.92 -18.33 10.59
C PRO A 355 -11.69 -17.20 9.91
N TRP A 356 -13.00 -17.09 10.16
CA TRP A 356 -13.82 -16.03 9.60
C TRP A 356 -13.44 -14.65 10.16
N LEU A 357 -13.27 -14.53 11.47
CA LEU A 357 -12.84 -13.31 12.14
C LEU A 357 -11.50 -12.85 11.57
N LEU A 358 -10.51 -13.75 11.49
CA LEU A 358 -9.18 -13.43 10.96
C LEU A 358 -9.23 -13.05 9.47
N ALA A 359 -10.04 -13.74 8.65
CA ALA A 359 -10.23 -13.40 7.25
C ALA A 359 -10.86 -12.00 7.10
N SER A 360 -11.92 -11.72 7.85
CA SER A 360 -12.60 -10.42 7.88
C SER A 360 -11.67 -9.30 8.33
N LEU A 361 -10.89 -9.52 9.39
CA LEU A 361 -9.88 -8.58 9.87
C LEU A 361 -8.75 -8.39 8.86
N SER A 362 -8.36 -9.43 8.15
CA SER A 362 -7.33 -9.36 7.11
C SER A 362 -7.79 -8.56 5.90
N GLU A 363 -9.03 -8.75 5.45
CA GLU A 363 -9.63 -7.92 4.40
C GLU A 363 -9.70 -6.46 4.87
N LYS A 364 -10.22 -6.22 6.08
CA LYS A 364 -10.37 -4.87 6.66
C LYS A 364 -9.03 -4.16 6.86
N LYS A 365 -7.95 -4.87 7.14
CA LYS A 365 -6.61 -4.28 7.38
C LYS A 365 -5.66 -4.43 6.19
N SER A 366 -6.12 -5.00 5.07
CA SER A 366 -5.32 -5.35 3.89
C SER A 366 -4.07 -6.19 4.21
N LEU A 367 -4.25 -7.20 5.06
CA LEU A 367 -3.25 -8.21 5.41
C LEU A 367 -3.41 -9.45 4.53
N HIS A 368 -2.33 -10.20 4.33
CA HIS A 368 -2.45 -11.53 3.74
C HIS A 368 -2.96 -12.51 4.79
N PHE A 369 -3.96 -13.31 4.44
CA PHE A 369 -4.46 -14.38 5.30
C PHE A 369 -4.23 -15.74 4.66
N THR A 370 -3.66 -16.66 5.42
CA THR A 370 -3.47 -18.06 5.03
C THR A 370 -4.13 -18.95 6.06
N HIS A 371 -4.99 -19.86 5.60
CA HIS A 371 -5.67 -20.83 6.44
C HIS A 371 -5.18 -22.24 6.10
N PHE A 372 -4.59 -22.91 7.08
CA PHE A 372 -4.22 -24.31 7.02
C PHE A 372 -5.24 -25.11 7.83
N GLY A 373 -6.12 -25.84 7.16
CA GLY A 373 -7.12 -26.71 7.79
C GLY A 373 -7.35 -27.97 6.98
N ASN A 374 -7.84 -29.02 7.64
CA ASN A 374 -8.08 -30.31 7.01
C ASN A 374 -9.38 -30.26 6.19
N THR A 375 -9.27 -30.12 4.86
CA THR A 375 -10.40 -30.22 3.94
C THR A 375 -10.44 -31.61 3.33
N ALA A 376 -10.87 -32.60 4.11
CA ALA A 376 -11.42 -33.84 3.59
C ALA A 376 -12.78 -34.06 4.27
N ILE A 377 -13.88 -33.85 3.54
CA ILE A 377 -15.23 -34.10 4.07
C ILE A 377 -15.91 -35.08 3.12
N SER A 378 -16.02 -36.35 3.53
CA SER A 378 -16.94 -37.29 2.90
C SER A 378 -18.39 -36.86 3.19
N GLN A 379 -19.22 -36.97 2.17
CA GLN A 379 -20.64 -36.63 2.20
C GLN A 379 -21.43 -37.76 2.84
N GLU A 380 -22.37 -37.45 3.73
CA GLU A 380 -23.63 -38.20 3.96
C GLU A 380 -24.29 -37.74 5.28
N THR A 381 -25.08 -36.65 5.29
CA THR A 381 -26.24 -36.39 6.19
C THR A 381 -26.52 -34.88 6.39
N SER A 382 -27.67 -34.58 6.99
CA SER A 382 -28.31 -33.29 7.33
C SER A 382 -27.46 -32.20 8.03
N SER A 383 -26.15 -32.43 8.21
CA SER A 383 -25.10 -31.44 8.48
C SER A 383 -24.91 -30.40 7.35
N LEU A 384 -25.62 -30.55 6.23
CA LEU A 384 -25.46 -29.78 4.99
C LEU A 384 -26.00 -28.35 5.02
N SER A 385 -26.80 -27.95 6.01
CA SER A 385 -27.25 -26.55 6.15
C SER A 385 -26.12 -25.63 6.60
N VAL A 386 -25.30 -26.11 7.55
CA VAL A 386 -24.09 -25.42 8.00
C VAL A 386 -22.99 -25.61 6.95
N LYS A 387 -22.81 -26.80 6.37
CA LYS A 387 -21.83 -27.03 5.27
C LYS A 387 -22.18 -26.29 3.97
N GLY A 388 -23.43 -25.91 3.71
CA GLY A 388 -23.79 -25.05 2.58
C GLY A 388 -23.36 -23.60 2.79
N TYR A 389 -23.38 -23.12 4.03
CA TYR A 389 -22.84 -21.81 4.41
C TYR A 389 -21.31 -21.84 4.48
N THR A 390 -20.72 -22.88 5.09
CA THR A 390 -19.27 -23.12 5.09
C THR A 390 -18.75 -23.38 3.68
N GLY A 391 -19.54 -24.00 2.80
CA GLY A 391 -19.22 -24.27 1.40
C GLY A 391 -19.24 -23.00 0.56
N LYS A 392 -20.22 -22.11 0.73
CA LYS A 392 -20.19 -20.76 0.12
C LYS A 392 -19.11 -19.87 0.72
N MET A 393 -18.80 -20.03 2.00
CA MET A 393 -17.66 -19.39 2.66
C MET A 393 -16.33 -19.95 2.15
N LEU A 394 -16.22 -21.26 1.92
CA LEU A 394 -15.08 -21.94 1.33
C LEU A 394 -14.93 -21.54 -0.13
N GLU A 395 -16.00 -21.39 -0.89
CA GLU A 395 -15.98 -20.87 -2.25
C GLU A 395 -15.56 -19.39 -2.25
N TYR A 396 -16.04 -18.57 -1.31
CA TYR A 396 -15.53 -17.21 -1.09
C TYR A 396 -14.04 -17.22 -0.70
N PHE A 397 -13.62 -18.13 0.17
CA PHE A 397 -12.25 -18.29 0.64
C PHE A 397 -11.33 -18.95 -0.38
N GLU A 398 -11.78 -19.82 -1.27
CA GLU A 398 -11.00 -20.41 -2.36
C GLU A 398 -10.77 -19.38 -3.45
N ASN A 399 -11.78 -18.52 -3.68
CA ASN A 399 -11.68 -17.40 -4.62
C ASN A 399 -10.88 -16.21 -4.06
N THR A 400 -10.66 -16.13 -2.73
CA THR A 400 -10.03 -14.97 -2.06
C THR A 400 -8.76 -15.30 -1.25
N LEU A 401 -8.60 -16.55 -0.80
CA LEU A 401 -7.52 -17.08 0.04
C LEU A 401 -6.89 -18.33 -0.61
N ARG A 402 -5.67 -18.68 -0.21
CA ARG A 402 -5.02 -19.91 -0.66
C ARG A 402 -5.15 -20.99 0.41
N LEU A 403 -5.82 -22.09 0.05
CA LEU A 403 -5.89 -23.32 0.85
C LEU A 403 -4.78 -24.27 0.37
N GLY A 404 -3.94 -24.75 1.27
CA GLY A 404 -2.85 -25.67 0.96
C GLY A 404 -2.90 -26.92 1.84
N THR A 405 -2.71 -28.09 1.22
CA THR A 405 -2.65 -29.39 1.93
C THR A 405 -1.22 -29.80 2.31
N LYS A 406 -0.20 -29.08 1.83
CA LYS A 406 1.21 -29.31 2.15
C LYS A 406 2.02 -28.01 2.01
N ILE A 407 2.93 -27.76 2.94
CA ILE A 407 3.77 -26.55 2.95
C ILE A 407 5.12 -26.89 2.32
N ASP A 408 5.33 -26.45 1.08
CA ASP A 408 6.60 -26.60 0.36
C ASP A 408 7.21 -25.24 -0.03
N LYS A 409 8.43 -25.25 -0.57
CA LYS A 409 9.13 -24.01 -0.97
C LYS A 409 8.33 -23.20 -2.01
N ASN A 410 7.57 -23.86 -2.86
CA ASN A 410 6.72 -23.20 -3.86
C ASN A 410 5.52 -22.51 -3.21
N THR A 411 4.84 -23.16 -2.27
CA THR A 411 3.74 -22.60 -1.48
C THR A 411 4.21 -21.41 -0.66
N LEU A 412 5.40 -21.49 -0.06
CA LEU A 412 6.01 -20.36 0.64
C LEU A 412 6.35 -19.23 -0.35
N GLY A 413 6.91 -19.53 -1.53
CA GLY A 413 7.16 -18.55 -2.59
C GLY A 413 5.89 -17.84 -3.08
N LEU A 414 4.80 -18.59 -3.17
CA LEU A 414 3.47 -18.10 -3.49
C LEU A 414 2.95 -17.15 -2.40
N ILE A 415 3.07 -17.51 -1.12
CA ILE A 415 2.70 -16.64 0.01
C ILE A 415 3.53 -15.34 0.00
N LYS A 416 4.83 -15.41 -0.31
CA LYS A 416 5.72 -14.23 -0.43
C LYS A 416 5.27 -13.24 -1.51
N GLY A 417 4.74 -13.71 -2.64
CA GLY A 417 4.59 -12.93 -3.88
C GLY A 417 3.37 -11.98 -3.97
N ARG A 418 2.48 -11.91 -2.97
CA ARG A 418 1.28 -11.03 -2.98
C ARG A 418 0.45 -11.05 -4.30
N MET A 419 0.37 -12.17 -5.01
CA MET A 419 -0.55 -12.27 -6.16
C MET A 419 -1.97 -12.59 -5.70
N THR A 420 -2.72 -11.56 -5.31
CA THR A 420 -4.18 -11.57 -5.36
C THR A 420 -4.63 -11.16 -6.76
N GLY A 421 -4.45 -12.04 -7.74
CA GLY A 421 -4.95 -11.84 -9.10
C GLY A 421 -3.99 -12.38 -10.16
N GLY A 422 -4.49 -13.30 -10.98
CA GLY A 422 -3.83 -13.73 -12.21
C GLY A 422 -3.45 -15.20 -12.24
N LEU A 423 -4.41 -16.03 -12.64
CA LEU A 423 -4.12 -17.12 -13.56
C LEU A 423 -3.13 -16.59 -14.62
N LEU A 424 -2.04 -17.33 -14.82
CA LEU A 424 -1.48 -17.45 -16.15
C LEU A 424 -2.65 -17.91 -17.04
N ASN A 425 -3.24 -16.99 -17.79
CA ASN A 425 -3.91 -17.36 -19.03
C ASN A 425 -2.83 -17.90 -19.96
N ASN A 426 -2.52 -19.18 -19.79
CA ASN A 426 -2.19 -19.99 -20.94
C ASN A 426 -3.48 -20.09 -21.77
N ASN A 427 -3.39 -19.61 -23.02
CA ASN A 427 -4.34 -19.79 -24.14
C ASN A 427 -5.57 -18.86 -24.17
N ILE A 428 -5.46 -17.72 -24.85
CA ILE A 428 -5.87 -17.44 -26.25
C ILE A 428 -5.72 -15.93 -26.50
#